data_AF-A0A7S0FEC1-F1
#
_entry.id   AF-A0A7S0FEC1-F1
#
_cell.length_a   1.000
_cell.length_b   1.000
_cell.length_c   1.000
_cell.angle_alpha   90.00
_cell.angle_beta   90.00
_cell.angle_gamma   90.00
#
_symmetry.space_group_name_H-M   'P 1'
#
loop_
_entity.id
_entity.type
_entity.pdbx_description
1 polymer ?
#
loop_
_entity_poly.entity_id
_entity_poly.type
_entity_poly.pdbx_seq_one_letter_code
_entity_poly.pdbx_strand_id
1 'polypeptide(L)'
;AAPLSAAASRRPPLSQPLKQRPPWPSPAAAAMAGQRSVVKRSGRREEMQLGKVVARLRGLCDGLDPTYVDPMFIAQKVAEGFHDGIPTSKIDTLAAETCGYLSQRHPDFSTLAARIAVSRLHRHTSDSLLETSRKLRDYCDVQGRPAPLLSEEVWVVSNQLMVGSSRACASSTT
;
A
#
# COMPACT_ATOMS: atom_id res chain seq x y z
N ALA A 1 -15.47 89.51 11.64
CA ALA A 1 -16.40 89.47 10.50
C ALA A 1 -16.26 88.12 9.81
N ALA A 2 -17.40 87.44 9.59
CA ALA A 2 -17.62 86.16 8.89
C ALA A 2 -17.13 84.85 9.57
N PRO A 3 -17.89 83.73 9.44
CA PRO A 3 -18.22 82.90 10.58
C PRO A 3 -17.63 81.47 10.58
N LEU A 4 -17.54 80.91 11.79
CA LEU A 4 -17.36 79.50 12.09
C LEU A 4 -18.51 78.69 11.46
N SER A 5 -18.22 77.83 10.49
CA SER A 5 -19.15 76.83 9.98
C SER A 5 -18.51 75.45 9.99
N ALA A 6 -19.24 74.53 10.62
CA ALA A 6 -18.90 73.16 10.91
C ALA A 6 -18.63 72.34 9.63
N ALA A 7 -17.52 71.60 9.61
CA ALA A 7 -17.32 70.47 8.72
C ALA A 7 -17.07 69.22 9.57
N ALA A 8 -18.13 68.43 9.70
CA ALA A 8 -18.26 67.26 10.55
C ALA A 8 -17.24 66.16 10.20
N SER A 9 -16.62 65.63 11.26
CA SER A 9 -15.94 64.34 11.28
C SER A 9 -16.95 63.24 10.89
N ARG A 10 -16.83 62.67 9.69
CA ARG A 10 -17.55 61.45 9.32
C ARG A 10 -16.60 60.26 9.46
N ARG A 11 -16.53 59.72 10.68
CA ARG A 11 -16.06 58.34 10.88
C ARG A 11 -17.01 57.41 10.12
N PRO A 12 -16.51 56.44 9.32
CA PRO A 12 -17.37 55.43 8.74
C PRO A 12 -18.00 54.57 9.87
N PRO A 13 -19.22 54.05 9.68
CA PRO A 13 -19.98 53.42 10.74
C PRO A 13 -19.38 52.08 11.19
N LEU A 14 -19.19 51.93 12.50
CA LEU A 14 -18.93 50.65 13.17
C LEU A 14 -20.23 49.84 13.24
N SER A 15 -20.54 49.11 12.17
CA SER A 15 -21.61 48.12 12.22
C SER A 15 -21.44 47.06 11.12
N GLN A 16 -20.49 46.15 11.32
CA GLN A 16 -20.67 44.79 10.83
C GLN A 16 -20.63 43.86 12.04
N PRO A 17 -21.68 43.07 12.30
CA PRO A 17 -21.62 42.08 13.37
C PRO A 17 -20.51 41.09 13.00
N LEU A 18 -19.66 40.74 13.98
CA LEU A 18 -18.77 39.58 13.86
C LEU A 18 -19.67 38.38 13.54
N LYS A 19 -19.77 38.02 12.26
CA LYS A 19 -20.29 36.71 11.84
C LYS A 19 -19.35 35.70 12.49
N GLN A 20 -19.82 35.12 13.59
CA GLN A 20 -19.16 34.01 14.25
C GLN A 20 -18.87 32.98 13.17
N ARG A 21 -17.59 32.78 12.83
CA ARG A 21 -17.21 31.70 11.92
C ARG A 21 -17.64 30.41 12.63
N PRO A 22 -18.41 29.52 11.97
CA PRO A 22 -18.80 28.27 12.60
C PRO A 22 -17.53 27.50 13.02
N PRO A 23 -17.57 26.72 14.12
CA PRO A 23 -16.39 25.98 14.61
C PRO A 23 -15.99 24.81 13.70
N TRP A 24 -16.70 24.61 12.59
CA TRP A 24 -16.43 23.53 11.63
C TRP A 24 -16.10 24.13 10.26
N PRO A 25 -15.17 23.49 9.51
CA PRO A 25 -14.74 23.99 8.21
C PRO A 25 -15.90 24.02 7.22
N SER A 26 -16.04 25.11 6.46
CA SER A 26 -17.02 25.29 5.38
C SER A 26 -17.15 24.04 4.48
N PRO A 27 -18.31 23.74 3.86
CA PRO A 27 -18.49 22.59 2.97
C PRO A 27 -17.44 22.47 1.86
N ALA A 28 -16.86 23.60 1.42
CA ALA A 28 -15.75 23.61 0.46
C ALA A 28 -14.42 23.08 1.04
N ALA A 29 -14.16 23.28 2.34
CA ALA A 29 -13.01 22.72 3.04
C ALA A 29 -13.25 21.26 3.46
N ALA A 30 -14.49 20.84 3.67
CA ALA A 30 -14.86 19.42 3.79
C ALA A 30 -14.79 18.69 2.43
N ALA A 31 -15.06 19.37 1.32
CA ALA A 31 -14.87 18.85 -0.04
C ALA A 31 -13.39 18.74 -0.44
N MET A 32 -12.48 19.39 0.30
CA MET A 32 -11.03 19.16 0.25
C MET A 32 -10.61 17.95 1.11
N ALA A 33 -11.51 17.00 1.35
CA ALA A 33 -11.18 15.68 1.90
C ALA A 33 -10.42 14.86 0.85
N GLY A 34 -9.13 15.18 0.72
CA GLY A 34 -8.04 14.38 0.20
C GLY A 34 -8.35 13.39 -0.92
N GLN A 35 -8.06 13.78 -2.16
CA GLN A 35 -7.63 12.81 -3.16
C GLN A 35 -6.34 12.16 -2.67
N ARG A 36 -6.48 10.98 -2.06
CA ARG A 36 -5.36 10.22 -1.50
C ARG A 36 -4.52 9.70 -2.66
N SER A 37 -3.31 10.23 -2.81
CA SER A 37 -2.39 9.81 -3.84
C SER A 37 -1.58 8.59 -3.38
N VAL A 38 -1.23 7.73 -4.32
CA VAL A 38 -0.51 6.47 -4.11
C VAL A 38 0.79 6.54 -4.89
N VAL A 39 1.90 6.18 -4.24
CA VAL A 39 3.21 6.11 -4.87
C VAL A 39 3.44 4.70 -5.40
N LYS A 40 3.52 4.57 -6.72
CA LYS A 40 3.91 3.30 -7.37
C LYS A 40 5.37 2.98 -7.10
N ARG A 41 5.77 1.72 -7.33
CA ARG A 41 7.18 1.27 -7.25
C ARG A 41 8.12 2.06 -8.16
N SER A 42 7.60 2.60 -9.27
CA SER A 42 8.33 3.46 -10.19
C SER A 42 8.51 4.91 -9.70
N GLY A 43 8.00 5.26 -8.51
CA GLY A 43 8.03 6.63 -7.98
C GLY A 43 6.91 7.54 -8.50
N ARG A 44 6.14 7.12 -9.52
CA ARG A 44 4.99 7.88 -10.03
C ARG A 44 3.86 7.94 -9.00
N ARG A 45 3.28 9.13 -8.81
CA ARG A 45 2.05 9.34 -8.04
C ARG A 45 0.84 9.15 -8.93
N GLU A 46 -0.12 8.36 -8.46
CA GLU A 46 -1.42 8.18 -9.10
C GLU A 46 -2.53 8.26 -8.05
N GLU A 47 -3.72 8.62 -8.49
CA GLU A 47 -4.90 8.62 -7.62
C GLU A 47 -5.25 7.20 -7.18
N MET A 48 -5.62 7.05 -5.90
CA MET A 48 -6.08 5.77 -5.37
C MET A 48 -7.43 5.39 -5.98
N GLN A 49 -7.45 4.32 -6.76
CA GLN A 49 -8.69 3.72 -7.26
C GLN A 49 -9.06 2.51 -6.42
N LEU A 50 -10.12 2.63 -5.61
CA LEU A 50 -10.62 1.55 -4.74
C LEU A 50 -10.92 0.27 -5.55
N GLY A 51 -11.42 0.42 -6.78
CA GLY A 51 -11.70 -0.70 -7.68
C GLY A 51 -10.49 -1.61 -7.95
N LYS A 52 -9.26 -1.08 -7.96
CA LYS A 52 -8.04 -1.89 -8.14
C LYS A 52 -7.76 -2.78 -6.93
N VAL A 53 -8.05 -2.27 -5.73
CA VAL A 53 -7.91 -3.04 -4.47
C VAL A 53 -8.96 -4.15 -4.44
N VAL A 54 -10.22 -3.82 -4.74
CA VAL A 54 -11.32 -4.80 -4.79
C VAL A 54 -11.06 -5.90 -5.81
N ALA A 55 -10.63 -5.53 -7.03
CA ALA A 55 -10.33 -6.52 -8.08
C ALA A 55 -9.24 -7.50 -7.65
N ARG A 56 -8.22 -7.02 -6.94
CA ARG A 56 -7.17 -7.89 -6.40
C ARG A 56 -7.68 -8.79 -5.29
N LEU A 57 -8.47 -8.28 -4.34
CA LEU A 57 -9.04 -9.08 -3.27
C LEU A 57 -9.95 -10.18 -3.83
N ARG A 58 -10.77 -9.87 -4.84
CA ARG A 58 -11.63 -10.85 -5.51
C ARG A 58 -10.85 -12.07 -6.01
N GLY A 59 -9.72 -11.87 -6.69
CA GLY A 59 -8.89 -12.97 -7.17
C GLY A 59 -8.17 -13.78 -6.07
N LEU A 60 -8.25 -13.36 -4.81
CA LEU A 60 -7.71 -14.09 -3.66
C LEU A 60 -8.80 -14.77 -2.81
N CYS A 61 -10.07 -14.44 -3.06
CA CYS A 61 -11.22 -14.98 -2.33
C CYS A 61 -11.73 -16.33 -2.88
N ASP A 62 -11.02 -16.95 -3.81
CA ASP A 62 -11.44 -18.21 -4.42
C ASP A 62 -11.62 -19.33 -3.38
N GLY A 63 -12.81 -19.93 -3.34
CA GLY A 63 -13.14 -21.00 -2.40
C GLY A 63 -13.34 -20.58 -0.95
N LEU A 64 -13.57 -19.28 -0.67
CA LEU A 64 -14.01 -18.78 0.63
C LEU A 64 -15.54 -18.58 0.66
N ASP A 65 -16.15 -18.54 1.84
CA ASP A 65 -17.60 -18.30 1.96
C ASP A 65 -17.95 -16.84 1.59
N PRO A 66 -18.69 -16.60 0.49
CA PRO A 66 -19.04 -15.26 0.04
C PRO A 66 -20.06 -14.55 0.95
N THR A 67 -20.71 -15.29 1.85
CA THR A 67 -21.66 -14.75 2.84
C THR A 67 -20.94 -13.92 3.90
N TYR A 68 -19.75 -14.35 4.28
CA TYR A 68 -18.95 -13.71 5.32
C TYR A 68 -17.83 -12.84 4.76
N VAL A 69 -17.18 -13.27 3.67
CA VAL A 69 -16.01 -12.60 3.10
C VAL A 69 -16.41 -11.75 1.89
N ASP A 70 -16.82 -10.50 2.14
CA ASP A 70 -17.05 -9.52 1.08
C ASP A 70 -15.78 -8.68 0.79
N PRO A 71 -15.19 -8.79 -0.41
CA PRO A 71 -14.02 -8.00 -0.79
C PRO A 71 -14.29 -6.49 -0.86
N MET A 72 -15.53 -6.07 -1.10
CA MET A 72 -15.89 -4.64 -1.10
C MET A 72 -15.83 -4.06 0.31
N PHE A 73 -16.45 -4.73 1.28
CA PHE A 73 -16.37 -4.36 2.69
C PHE A 73 -14.92 -4.25 3.20
N ILE A 74 -14.08 -5.24 2.87
CA ILE A 74 -12.67 -5.22 3.27
C ILE A 74 -11.95 -4.02 2.64
N ALA A 75 -12.15 -3.77 1.34
CA ALA A 75 -11.50 -2.66 0.66
C ALA A 75 -11.88 -1.30 1.26
N GLN A 76 -13.14 -1.11 1.67
CA GLN A 76 -13.57 0.11 2.35
C GLN A 76 -12.84 0.28 3.69
N LYS A 77 -12.72 -0.80 4.48
CA LYS A 77 -11.98 -0.77 5.76
C LYS A 77 -10.50 -0.47 5.57
N VAL A 78 -9.89 -1.03 4.53
CA VAL A 78 -8.50 -0.74 4.18
C VAL A 78 -8.32 0.71 3.73
N ALA A 79 -9.30 1.25 3.00
CA ALA A 79 -9.29 2.65 2.58
C ALA A 79 -9.34 3.62 3.77
N GLU A 80 -10.03 3.30 4.87
CA GLU A 80 -10.02 4.12 6.09
C GLU A 80 -8.59 4.36 6.61
N GLY A 81 -7.71 3.35 6.49
CA GLY A 81 -6.30 3.40 6.91
C GLY A 81 -5.34 4.11 5.94
N PHE A 82 -5.82 4.66 4.82
CA PHE A 82 -4.95 5.33 3.85
C PHE A 82 -4.62 6.77 4.23
N HIS A 83 -3.36 7.12 4.02
CA HIS A 83 -2.86 8.50 4.07
C HIS A 83 -2.31 8.91 2.70
N ASP A 84 -2.14 10.22 2.47
CA ASP A 84 -1.57 10.71 1.23
C ASP A 84 -0.11 10.23 1.04
N GLY A 85 0.24 9.86 -0.18
CA GLY A 85 1.57 9.38 -0.54
C GLY A 85 1.89 7.96 -0.06
N ILE A 86 0.90 7.13 0.26
CA ILE A 86 1.14 5.75 0.65
C ILE A 86 1.80 4.95 -0.50
N PRO A 87 2.91 4.22 -0.26
CA PRO A 87 3.49 3.37 -1.28
C PRO A 87 2.62 2.16 -1.56
N THR A 88 2.52 1.78 -2.83
CA THR A 88 1.74 0.60 -3.28
C THR A 88 2.06 -0.69 -2.53
N SER A 89 3.31 -0.86 -2.09
CA SER A 89 3.70 -2.01 -1.27
C SER A 89 2.87 -2.08 0.02
N LYS A 90 2.76 -0.97 0.76
CA LYS A 90 2.12 -0.92 2.09
C LYS A 90 0.63 -1.24 2.05
N ILE A 91 -0.06 -0.97 0.94
CA ILE A 91 -1.50 -1.24 0.78
C ILE A 91 -1.83 -2.70 1.10
N ASP A 92 -1.04 -3.64 0.60
CA ASP A 92 -1.30 -5.07 0.83
C ASP A 92 -1.01 -5.49 2.26
N THR A 93 -0.06 -4.83 2.94
CA THR A 93 0.18 -5.08 4.38
C THR A 93 -1.00 -4.61 5.20
N LEU A 94 -1.51 -3.40 4.93
CA LEU A 94 -2.70 -2.90 5.60
C LEU A 94 -3.91 -3.80 5.33
N ALA A 95 -4.05 -4.31 4.11
CA ALA A 95 -5.10 -5.27 3.78
C ALA A 95 -4.97 -6.59 4.56
N ALA A 96 -3.77 -7.16 4.64
CA ALA A 96 -3.52 -8.38 5.42
C ALA A 96 -3.76 -8.18 6.92
N GLU A 97 -3.31 -7.06 7.49
CA GLU A 97 -3.53 -6.70 8.90
C GLU A 97 -5.03 -6.52 9.20
N THR A 98 -5.76 -5.83 8.31
CA THR A 98 -7.21 -5.64 8.45
C THR A 98 -7.95 -6.98 8.40
N CYS A 99 -7.59 -7.87 7.47
CA CYS A 99 -8.16 -9.22 7.41
C CYS A 99 -7.80 -10.05 8.66
N GLY A 100 -6.57 -9.92 9.16
CA GLY A 100 -6.14 -10.56 10.40
C GLY A 100 -6.97 -10.11 11.61
N TYR A 101 -7.32 -8.83 11.69
CA TYR A 101 -8.22 -8.32 12.72
C TYR A 101 -9.64 -8.89 12.58
N LEU A 102 -10.14 -9.02 11.33
CA LEU A 102 -11.45 -9.59 11.04
C LEU A 102 -11.54 -11.13 11.24
N SER A 103 -10.41 -11.81 11.48
CA SER A 103 -10.38 -13.25 11.79
C SER A 103 -11.19 -13.62 13.04
N GLN A 104 -11.39 -12.66 13.95
CA GLN A 104 -12.24 -12.84 15.13
C GLN A 104 -13.72 -13.09 14.77
N ARG A 105 -14.15 -12.69 13.56
CA ARG A 105 -15.53 -12.89 13.07
C ARG A 105 -15.70 -14.22 12.35
N HIS A 106 -14.77 -14.55 11.46
CA HIS A 106 -14.81 -15.78 10.66
C HIS A 106 -13.39 -16.26 10.34
N PRO A 107 -13.09 -17.57 10.42
CA PRO A 107 -11.77 -18.11 10.14
C PRO A 107 -11.28 -17.86 8.70
N ASP A 108 -12.17 -17.76 7.71
CA ASP A 108 -11.78 -17.49 6.31
C ASP A 108 -11.05 -16.17 6.11
N PHE A 109 -11.29 -15.17 6.98
CA PHE A 109 -10.51 -13.93 6.94
C PHE A 109 -9.03 -14.17 7.27
N SER A 110 -8.71 -15.17 8.10
CA SER A 110 -7.33 -15.59 8.37
C SER A 110 -6.69 -16.20 7.12
N THR A 111 -7.40 -17.08 6.42
CA THR A 111 -6.94 -17.66 5.15
C THR A 111 -6.74 -16.57 4.09
N LEU A 112 -7.66 -15.61 3.98
CA LEU A 112 -7.51 -14.47 3.07
C LEU A 112 -6.31 -13.60 3.43
N ALA A 113 -6.10 -13.29 4.72
CA ALA A 113 -4.96 -12.52 5.20
C ALA A 113 -3.62 -13.18 4.80
N ALA A 114 -3.51 -14.49 5.00
CA ALA A 114 -2.34 -15.27 4.58
C ALA A 114 -2.12 -15.21 3.06
N ARG A 115 -3.18 -15.36 2.25
CA ARG A 115 -3.10 -15.26 0.78
C ARG A 115 -2.64 -13.87 0.31
N ILE A 116 -3.14 -12.81 0.94
CA ILE A 116 -2.70 -11.43 0.65
C ILE A 116 -1.22 -11.26 0.96
N ALA A 117 -0.76 -11.77 2.12
CA ALA A 117 0.63 -11.69 2.54
C ALA A 117 1.57 -12.43 1.58
N VAL A 118 1.20 -13.65 1.17
CA VAL A 118 1.97 -14.45 0.19
C VAL A 118 1.97 -13.79 -1.18
N SER A 119 0.82 -13.31 -1.65
CA SER A 119 0.71 -12.57 -2.92
C SER A 119 1.61 -11.33 -2.92
N ARG A 120 1.67 -10.59 -1.81
CA ARG A 120 2.60 -9.47 -1.65
C ARG A 120 4.04 -9.97 -1.75
N LEU A 121 4.40 -11.01 -0.99
CA LEU A 121 5.76 -11.56 -0.94
C LEU A 121 6.28 -11.94 -2.33
N HIS A 122 5.50 -12.70 -3.11
CA HIS A 122 5.90 -13.11 -4.46
C HIS A 122 6.19 -11.94 -5.40
N ARG A 123 5.51 -10.79 -5.23
CA ARG A 123 5.79 -9.60 -6.04
C ARG A 123 7.04 -8.84 -5.59
N HIS A 124 7.67 -9.22 -4.48
CA HIS A 124 8.88 -8.62 -3.93
C HIS A 124 10.11 -9.55 -4.01
N THR A 125 9.91 -10.83 -4.35
CA THR A 125 10.97 -11.83 -4.49
C THR A 125 11.21 -12.19 -5.95
N SER A 126 12.36 -12.80 -6.25
CA SER A 126 12.64 -13.40 -7.55
C SER A 126 11.97 -14.76 -7.70
N ASP A 127 11.47 -15.10 -8.89
CA ASP A 127 10.84 -16.40 -9.18
C ASP A 127 11.85 -17.55 -9.23
N SER A 128 13.12 -17.24 -9.55
CA SER A 128 14.20 -18.22 -9.58
C SER A 128 14.83 -18.39 -8.21
N LEU A 129 14.81 -19.62 -7.70
CA LEU A 129 15.53 -19.98 -6.49
C LEU A 129 17.05 -19.75 -6.68
N LEU A 130 17.62 -20.05 -7.85
CA LEU A 130 19.05 -19.82 -8.12
C LEU A 130 19.42 -18.34 -8.03
N GLU A 131 18.61 -17.45 -8.59
CA GLU A 131 18.85 -16.01 -8.54
C GLU A 131 18.81 -15.51 -7.08
N THR A 132 17.87 -16.03 -6.29
CA THR A 132 17.75 -15.72 -4.87
C THR A 132 18.95 -16.23 -4.08
N SER A 133 19.40 -17.47 -4.34
CA SER A 133 20.60 -18.05 -3.72
C SER A 133 21.88 -17.29 -4.11
N ARG A 134 21.99 -16.78 -5.35
CA ARG A 134 23.11 -15.91 -5.77
C ARG A 134 23.12 -14.63 -4.95
N LYS A 135 21.99 -13.94 -4.82
CA LYS A 135 21.87 -12.72 -4.01
C LYS A 135 22.27 -12.94 -2.55
N LEU A 136 21.99 -14.12 -1.99
CA LEU A 136 22.39 -14.49 -0.63
C LEU A 136 23.89 -14.79 -0.51
N ARG A 137 24.49 -15.43 -1.53
CA ARG A 137 25.93 -15.72 -1.58
C ARG A 137 26.76 -14.47 -1.80
N ASP A 138 26.34 -13.62 -2.73
CA ASP A 138 27.01 -12.37 -3.08
C ASP A 138 26.60 -11.21 -2.14
N TYR A 139 26.01 -11.54 -0.98
CA TYR A 139 25.58 -10.54 -0.02
C TYR A 139 26.77 -9.77 0.55
N CYS A 140 26.68 -8.44 0.47
CA CYS A 140 27.61 -7.52 1.09
C CYS A 140 26.94 -6.80 2.24
N ASP A 141 27.67 -6.66 3.34
CA ASP A 141 27.27 -5.85 4.48
C ASP A 141 27.12 -4.36 4.09
N VAL A 142 26.46 -3.55 4.92
CA VAL A 142 26.31 -2.11 4.72
C VAL A 142 27.66 -1.38 4.60
N GLN A 143 28.73 -1.98 5.11
CA GLN A 143 30.11 -1.49 5.02
C GLN A 143 30.86 -1.96 3.75
N GLY A 144 30.19 -2.68 2.83
CA GLY A 144 30.77 -3.18 1.59
C GLY A 144 31.67 -4.41 1.74
N ARG A 145 31.69 -5.03 2.92
CA ARG A 145 32.45 -6.26 3.17
C ARG A 145 31.66 -7.47 2.69
N PRO A 146 32.30 -8.45 2.05
CA PRO A 146 31.64 -9.68 1.65
C PRO A 146 31.20 -10.44 2.91
N ALA A 147 29.91 -10.72 3.02
CA ALA A 147 29.29 -11.43 4.14
C ALA A 147 28.34 -12.51 3.62
N PRO A 148 28.87 -13.55 2.93
CA PRO A 148 28.04 -14.56 2.31
C PRO A 148 27.12 -15.23 3.35
N LEU A 149 25.80 -15.21 3.08
CA LEU A 149 24.79 -15.82 3.95
C LEU A 149 24.54 -17.30 3.63
N LEU A 150 25.22 -17.81 2.60
CA LEU A 150 25.05 -19.15 2.08
C LEU A 150 26.42 -19.83 2.00
N SER A 151 26.55 -21.05 2.56
CA SER A 151 27.80 -21.79 2.48
C SER A 151 28.09 -22.24 1.05
N GLU A 152 29.37 -22.38 0.71
CA GLU A 152 29.78 -22.79 -0.63
C GLU A 152 29.27 -24.19 -0.99
N GLU A 153 29.18 -25.09 -0.02
CA GLU A 153 28.64 -26.45 -0.22
C GLU A 153 27.17 -26.42 -0.66
N VAL A 154 26.35 -25.61 0.00
CA VAL A 154 24.92 -25.46 -0.34
C VAL A 154 24.76 -24.79 -1.71
N TRP A 155 25.65 -23.85 -2.04
CA TRP A 155 25.66 -23.20 -3.34
C TRP A 155 25.93 -24.18 -4.48
N VAL A 156 26.94 -25.04 -4.33
CA VAL A 156 27.29 -26.06 -5.32
C VAL A 156 26.12 -27.00 -5.57
N VAL A 157 25.47 -27.50 -4.51
CA VAL A 157 24.30 -28.37 -4.63
C VAL A 157 23.14 -27.66 -5.34
N SER A 158 22.84 -26.42 -4.93
CA SER A 158 21.75 -25.62 -5.53
C SER A 158 21.98 -25.37 -7.03
N ASN A 159 23.22 -25.09 -7.42
CA ASN A 159 23.59 -24.84 -8.81
C ASN A 159 23.60 -26.14 -9.65
N GLN A 160 24.01 -27.26 -9.07
CA GLN A 160 24.01 -28.56 -9.76
C GLN A 160 22.60 -29.09 -10.02
N LEU A 161 21.68 -29.00 -9.05
CA LEU A 161 20.33 -29.52 -9.19
C LEU A 161 19.55 -28.82 -10.32
N MET A 162 19.69 -27.50 -10.45
CA MET A 162 18.95 -26.74 -11.47
C MET A 162 19.56 -26.83 -12.87
N VAL A 163 20.88 -26.94 -12.99
CA VAL A 163 21.55 -27.09 -14.30
C VAL A 163 21.55 -28.57 -14.76
N GLY A 164 21.52 -29.52 -13.82
CA GLY A 164 21.50 -30.96 -14.08
C GLY A 164 20.17 -31.45 -14.65
N SER A 165 19.04 -30.87 -14.21
CA SER A 165 17.71 -31.25 -14.74
C SER A 165 17.54 -30.98 -16.23
N SER A 166 18.31 -30.04 -16.81
CA SER A 166 18.29 -29.75 -18.25
C SER A 166 19.13 -30.75 -19.07
N ARG A 167 20.11 -31.44 -18.46
CA ARG A 167 20.95 -32.44 -19.13
C ARG A 167 20.34 -33.85 -19.11
N ALA A 168 19.53 -34.19 -18.10
CA ALA A 168 18.89 -35.50 -18.00
C ALA A 168 17.77 -35.73 -19.05
N CYS A 169 17.10 -34.66 -19.52
CA CYS A 169 16.03 -34.78 -20.53
C CYS A 169 16.54 -34.91 -21.97
N ALA A 170 17.83 -34.66 -22.24
CA ALA A 170 18.38 -34.71 -23.59
C ALA A 170 18.84 -36.11 -24.04
N SER A 171 18.89 -37.10 -23.13
CA SER A 171 19.43 -38.44 -23.40
C SER A 171 18.37 -39.54 -23.56
N SER A 172 17.07 -39.21 -23.56
CA SER A 172 15.98 -40.20 -23.60
C SER A 172 15.17 -40.25 -24.92
N THR A 173 15.62 -39.56 -25.97
CA THR A 173 15.03 -39.65 -27.32
C THR A 173 15.95 -40.45 -28.24
N THR A 174 15.91 -41.78 -28.14
CA THR A 174 16.34 -42.74 -29.18
C THR A 174 15.55 -44.02 -28.95
#